data_AF-A0A968KWL3-F1
#
_entry.id   AF-A0A968KWL3-F1
#
_cell.length_a   1.000
_cell.length_b   1.000
_cell.length_c   1.000
_cell.angle_alpha   90.00
_cell.angle_beta   90.00
_cell.angle_gamma   90.00
#
_symmetry.space_group_name_H-M   'P 1'
#
loop_
_entity.id
_entity.type
_entity.pdbx_description
1 polymer ?
#
loop_
_entity_poly.entity_id
_entity_poly.type
_entity_poly.pdbx_seq_one_letter_code
_entity_poly.pdbx_strand_id
1 'polypeptide(L)'
;MKNPFGDQQVPGDYRNLKERMYKKVSADVDEQIRHILVTAYEKALNEENVILARPERKRLLSQITKMVMEDMLKKLDDSSNSR
;
A
#
# COMPACT_ATOMS: atom_id res chain seq x y z
N MET A 1 -14.46 35.78 28.33
CA MET A 1 -13.22 35.08 28.74
C MET A 1 -12.95 33.96 27.73
N LYS A 2 -11.76 33.90 27.13
CA LYS A 2 -11.34 32.78 26.26
C LYS A 2 -10.80 31.64 27.13
N ASN A 3 -11.19 30.41 26.86
CA ASN A 3 -10.77 29.22 27.62
C ASN A 3 -9.23 29.03 27.53
N PRO A 4 -8.49 28.97 28.66
CA PRO A 4 -7.03 28.82 28.67
C PRO A 4 -6.53 27.41 28.34
N PHE A 5 -7.42 26.41 28.20
CA PHE A 5 -7.05 25.01 27.97
C PHE A 5 -7.13 24.54 26.50
N GLY A 6 -7.30 25.46 25.55
CA GLY A 6 -7.47 25.12 24.13
C GLY A 6 -8.84 24.51 23.82
N ASP A 7 -9.13 24.31 22.53
CA ASP A 7 -10.34 23.62 22.10
C ASP A 7 -10.33 22.18 22.64
N GLN A 8 -11.42 21.80 23.30
CA GLN A 8 -11.58 20.48 23.89
C GLN A 8 -11.56 19.44 22.76
N GLN A 9 -10.50 18.62 22.69
CA GLN A 9 -10.42 17.55 21.69
C GLN A 9 -11.61 16.61 21.88
N VAL A 10 -12.53 16.61 20.92
CA VAL A 10 -13.67 15.68 20.91
C VAL A 10 -13.10 14.27 20.74
N PRO A 11 -13.32 13.34 21.69
CA PRO A 11 -12.85 11.96 21.56
C PRO A 11 -13.44 11.31 20.30
N GLY A 12 -12.63 10.53 19.59
CA GLY A 12 -13.07 9.83 18.40
C GLY A 12 -14.05 8.68 18.69
N ASP A 13 -14.84 8.29 17.68
CA ASP A 13 -15.77 7.15 17.75
C ASP A 13 -15.10 5.83 17.34
N TYR A 14 -15.17 4.82 18.20
CA TYR A 14 -14.68 3.46 17.96
C TYR A 14 -15.65 2.60 17.13
N ARG A 15 -16.92 2.99 17.01
CA ARG A 15 -17.89 2.27 16.18
C ARG A 15 -17.41 2.26 14.74
N ASN A 16 -17.34 1.05 14.15
CA ASN A 16 -16.86 0.82 12.79
C ASN A 16 -15.47 1.41 12.51
N LEU A 17 -14.62 1.58 13.54
CA LEU A 17 -13.30 2.20 13.40
C LEU A 17 -12.43 1.47 12.37
N LYS A 18 -12.42 0.13 12.39
CA LYS A 18 -11.67 -0.69 11.42
C LYS A 18 -12.07 -0.36 9.99
N GLU A 19 -13.36 -0.30 9.69
CA GLU A 19 -13.86 -0.02 8.34
C GLU A 19 -13.59 1.43 7.91
N ARG A 20 -13.75 2.39 8.83
CA ARG A 20 -13.45 3.81 8.58
C ARG A 20 -11.96 4.03 8.33
N MET A 21 -11.10 3.39 9.12
CA MET A 21 -9.65 3.43 8.94
C MET A 21 -9.26 2.76 7.63
N TYR A 22 -9.80 1.57 7.35
CA TYR A 22 -9.57 0.89 6.07
C TYR A 22 -9.90 1.79 4.88
N LYS A 23 -11.11 2.38 4.82
CA LYS A 23 -11.51 3.26 3.70
C LYS A 23 -10.58 4.45 3.51
N LYS A 24 -10.10 5.06 4.60
CA LYS A 24 -9.17 6.18 4.54
C LYS A 24 -7.78 5.77 4.07
N VAL A 25 -7.27 4.67 4.63
CA VAL A 25 -5.92 4.18 4.32
C VAL A 25 -5.89 3.59 2.90
N SER A 26 -6.87 2.77 2.51
CA SER A 26 -6.92 2.14 1.19
C SER A 26 -6.99 3.17 0.08
N ALA A 27 -7.79 4.23 0.24
CA ALA A 27 -7.92 5.28 -0.76
C ALA A 27 -6.59 6.02 -1.02
N ASP A 28 -5.76 6.19 0.01
CA ASP A 28 -4.46 6.85 -0.12
C ASP A 28 -3.38 5.90 -0.64
N VAL A 29 -3.39 4.67 -0.15
CA VAL A 29 -2.30 3.70 -0.32
C VAL A 29 -2.41 2.92 -1.64
N ASP A 30 -3.63 2.62 -2.12
CA ASP A 30 -3.82 1.77 -3.31
C ASP A 30 -3.13 2.34 -4.56
N GLU A 31 -3.31 3.63 -4.83
CA GLU A 31 -2.73 4.25 -6.03
C GLU A 31 -1.21 4.44 -5.89
N GLN A 32 -0.73 4.79 -4.69
CA GLN A 32 0.71 4.94 -4.44
C GLN A 32 1.45 3.61 -4.62
N ILE A 33 0.94 2.54 -4.02
CA ILE A 33 1.53 1.21 -4.13
C ILE A 33 1.50 0.73 -5.59
N ARG A 34 0.38 0.91 -6.28
CA ARG A 34 0.25 0.55 -7.70
C ARG A 34 1.28 1.29 -8.55
N HIS A 35 1.42 2.60 -8.36
CA HIS A 35 2.39 3.41 -9.10
C HIS A 35 3.81 2.93 -8.87
N ILE A 36 4.22 2.70 -7.62
CA ILE A 36 5.55 2.22 -7.25
C ILE A 36 5.87 0.88 -7.92
N LEU A 37 4.93 -0.07 -7.87
CA LEU A 37 5.12 -1.40 -8.46
C LEU A 37 5.26 -1.35 -9.98
N VAL A 38 4.41 -0.57 -10.65
CA VAL A 38 4.49 -0.39 -12.10
C VAL A 38 5.82 0.25 -12.48
N THR A 39 6.22 1.35 -11.82
CA THR A 39 7.49 2.02 -12.12
C THR A 39 8.69 1.10 -11.92
N ALA A 40 8.71 0.32 -10.83
CA ALA A 40 9.79 -0.63 -10.56
C ALA A 40 9.85 -1.74 -11.61
N TYR A 41 8.69 -2.29 -12.00
CA TYR A 41 8.59 -3.31 -13.05
C TYR A 41 9.08 -2.79 -14.40
N GLU A 42 8.66 -1.59 -14.80
CA GLU A 42 9.07 -0.98 -16.07
C GLU A 42 10.56 -0.66 -16.12
N LYS A 43 11.11 -0.19 -15.00
CA LYS A 43 12.54 0.02 -14.85
C LYS A 43 13.31 -1.28 -15.03
N ALA A 44 12.87 -2.36 -14.39
CA ALA A 44 13.51 -3.68 -14.52
C ALA A 44 13.45 -4.22 -15.95
N LEU A 45 12.32 -4.07 -16.66
CA LEU A 45 12.25 -4.44 -18.08
C LEU A 45 13.26 -3.68 -18.94
N ASN A 46 13.45 -2.38 -18.66
CA ASN A 46 14.40 -1.55 -19.39
C ASN A 46 15.86 -1.92 -19.08
N GLU A 47 16.18 -2.19 -17.82
CA GLU A 47 17.52 -2.62 -17.38
C GLU A 47 17.91 -3.98 -17.98
N GLU A 48 16.96 -4.91 -18.06
CA GLU A 48 17.14 -6.23 -18.70
C GLU A 48 17.04 -6.17 -20.24
N ASN A 49 16.71 -5.01 -20.81
CA ASN A 49 16.49 -4.81 -22.25
C ASN A 49 15.45 -5.78 -22.85
N VAL A 50 14.39 -6.07 -22.10
CA VAL A 50 13.34 -7.02 -22.49
C VAL A 50 12.14 -6.29 -23.10
N ILE A 51 11.77 -6.65 -24.32
CA ILE A 51 10.59 -6.13 -25.01
C ILE A 51 9.52 -7.23 -25.03
N LEU A 52 8.40 -6.99 -24.33
CA LEU A 52 7.25 -7.89 -24.29
C LEU A 52 6.08 -7.33 -25.08
N ALA A 53 5.27 -8.21 -25.65
CA ALA A 53 3.97 -7.82 -26.17
C ALA A 53 3.07 -7.30 -25.03
N ARG A 54 2.15 -6.37 -25.33
CA ARG A 54 1.21 -5.81 -24.34
C ARG A 54 0.51 -6.86 -23.44
N PRO A 55 -0.06 -7.96 -23.96
CA PRO A 55 -0.70 -8.96 -23.12
C PRO A 55 0.28 -9.69 -22.19
N GLU A 56 1.49 -9.99 -22.67
CA GLU A 56 2.53 -10.66 -21.88
C GLU A 56 3.06 -9.76 -20.77
N ARG A 57 3.29 -8.49 -21.08
CA ARG A 57 3.71 -7.46 -20.13
C ARG A 57 2.70 -7.30 -18.99
N LYS A 58 1.40 -7.23 -19.32
CA LYS A 58 0.34 -7.17 -18.31
C LYS A 58 0.30 -8.43 -17.44
N ARG A 59 0.45 -9.61 -18.05
CA ARG A 59 0.47 -10.89 -17.33
C ARG A 59 1.64 -10.96 -16.35
N LEU A 60 2.85 -10.61 -16.82
CA LEU A 60 4.06 -10.67 -16.00
C LEU A 60 4.01 -9.64 -14.86
N LEU A 61 3.56 -8.41 -15.12
CA LEU A 61 3.34 -7.42 -14.07
C LEU A 61 2.42 -7.95 -12.97
N SER A 62 1.31 -8.61 -13.34
CA SER A 62 0.37 -9.19 -12.37
C SER A 62 1.01 -10.31 -11.53
N GLN A 63 1.84 -11.15 -12.14
CA GLN A 63 2.55 -12.23 -11.44
C GLN A 63 3.57 -11.68 -10.45
N ILE A 64 4.42 -10.74 -10.91
CA ILE A 64 5.44 -10.09 -10.07
C ILE A 64 4.79 -9.31 -8.94
N THR A 65 3.74 -8.54 -9.21
CA THR A 65 2.98 -7.80 -8.18
C THR A 65 2.48 -8.74 -7.09
N LYS A 66 1.91 -9.88 -7.45
CA LYS A 66 1.43 -10.87 -6.48
C LYS A 66 2.57 -11.38 -5.60
N MET A 67 3.70 -11.75 -6.19
CA MET A 67 4.87 -12.22 -5.45
C MET A 67 5.39 -11.16 -4.47
N VAL A 68 5.52 -9.91 -4.91
CA VAL A 68 6.00 -8.81 -4.05
C VAL A 68 5.04 -8.57 -2.88
N MET A 69 3.73 -8.57 -3.12
CA MET A 69 2.74 -8.39 -2.06
C MET A 69 2.77 -9.53 -1.04
N GLU A 70 2.87 -10.77 -1.50
CA GLU A 70 3.00 -11.94 -0.62
C GLU A 70 4.25 -11.84 0.25
N ASP A 71 5.38 -11.42 -0.30
CA ASP A 71 6.61 -11.22 0.45
C ASP A 71 6.52 -10.06 1.45
N MET A 72 5.82 -8.97 1.10
CA MET A 72 5.55 -7.88 2.03
C MET A 72 4.67 -8.33 3.20
N LEU A 73 3.62 -9.11 2.94
CA LEU A 73 2.76 -9.66 3.99
C LEU A 73 3.54 -10.55 4.95
N LYS A 74 4.36 -11.47 4.43
CA LYS A 74 5.22 -12.33 5.26
C LYS A 74 6.14 -11.53 6.17
N LYS A 75 6.79 -10.48 5.63
CA LYS A 75 7.68 -9.61 6.41
C LYS A 75 6.94 -8.86 7.52
N LEU A 76 5.69 -8.47 7.29
CA LEU A 76 4.86 -7.84 8.31
C LEU A 76 4.50 -8.85 9.42
N ASP A 77 4.12 -10.07 9.07
CA ASP A 77 3.79 -11.14 10.02
C ASP A 77 5.02 -11.54 10.87
N ASP A 78 6.19 -11.67 10.25
CA ASP A 78 7.45 -12.00 10.95
C ASP A 78 7.92 -10.86 11.87
N SER A 79 7.70 -9.61 11.48
CA SER A 79 8.01 -8.44 12.33
C SER A 79 7.13 -8.34 13.57
N SER A 80 5.91 -8.92 13.54
CA SER A 80 5.04 -9.01 14.71
C SER A 80 5.39 -10.15 15.66
N ASN A 81 6.08 -11.20 15.20
CA ASN A 81 6.50 -12.35 16.02
C ASN A 81 7.88 -12.18 16.69
N SER A 82 8.58 -11.08 16.43
CA SER A 82 9.92 -10.77 16.97
C SER A 82 9.91 -9.77 18.13
N ARG A 83 8.74 -9.57 18.78
CA ARG A 83 8.57 -8.75 19.99
C ARG A 83 8.02 -9.55 21.16
#